data_AF-A0A6A2XUM7-F1
#
_entry.id   AF-A0A6A2XUM7-F1
#
_cell.length_a   1.000
_cell.length_b   1.000
_cell.length_c   1.000
_cell.angle_alpha   90.00
_cell.angle_beta   90.00
_cell.angle_gamma   90.00
#
_symmetry.space_group_name_H-M   'P 1'
#
loop_
_entity.id
_entity.type
_entity.pdbx_description
1 polymer ?
#
loop_
_entity_poly.entity_id
_entity_poly.type
_entity_poly.pdbx_seq_one_letter_code
_entity_poly.pdbx_strand_id
1 'polypeptide(L)'
;MFDLDWKAKMVSSNIPSKSPKLSNKLQVSIPVPFRISNVSSPLLTSPSASKAYDYYLRLPELRKLWDAKEFPAWKNEGFLKPALHALEITFRFISIVLSDPRPYLNRRQWTRRLQSLTTSQIEVIAMLCEDESDDKTAAGTAPIVDLTSSNGVLTRESSAAEVWKIHGETTVVNRTSEASLLPRLATWQKSEDVAQKILYSIECEMRRCPYTLGLGEPNLSGKPNLDYDAVCNPNELHALKSNPYDHVDNPENATLYTTHQILESWIQTGKQLLKRIASRIDNGSFEAAAGDCYLMEKIWKLLGEIEDLHLLMDPDDFLHLKSQLQIKSVNETEAFCFRSKGLVEITKLSKELKHKVPFILGVEVDPKGGPRIQEAAMRLYTDKTEGSKVSLVQALQAIEASLKRFFFGYKQVLMIVMGSLEAKANRAVSCSGSGSGDSLSQMFLEPTYFPSLDAAKTFLGEFWSHEQDGSRSTRLAK
;
A
#
# COMPACT_ATOMS: atom_id res chain seq x y z
N MET A 1 -23.59 -37.74 -1.00
CA MET A 1 -24.92 -37.48 -0.42
C MET A 1 -24.72 -37.53 1.09
N PHE A 2 -24.29 -36.41 1.67
CA PHE A 2 -25.12 -35.41 2.37
C PHE A 2 -25.21 -35.71 3.88
N ASP A 3 -24.78 -34.71 4.64
CA ASP A 3 -25.24 -34.32 5.99
C ASP A 3 -25.02 -35.23 7.20
N LEU A 4 -24.25 -34.75 8.19
CA LEU A 4 -24.64 -33.84 9.28
C LEU A 4 -25.53 -34.57 10.30
N ASP A 5 -24.93 -34.97 11.43
CA ASP A 5 -25.51 -34.63 12.73
C ASP A 5 -24.53 -34.95 13.87
N TRP A 6 -24.28 -33.96 14.73
CA TRP A 6 -24.52 -34.13 16.17
C TRP A 6 -24.43 -32.76 16.86
N LYS A 7 -25.58 -32.09 16.92
CA LYS A 7 -25.87 -31.13 17.99
C LYS A 7 -26.66 -31.88 19.08
N ALA A 8 -26.54 -31.38 20.30
CA ALA A 8 -27.36 -31.69 21.48
C ALA A 8 -26.93 -32.89 22.35
N LYS A 9 -26.04 -32.62 23.31
CA LYS A 9 -26.21 -33.16 24.66
C LYS A 9 -26.80 -32.08 25.56
N MET A 10 -28.05 -32.33 25.96
CA MET A 10 -28.81 -31.62 26.98
C MET A 10 -28.04 -31.59 28.30
N VAL A 11 -27.98 -30.42 28.93
CA VAL A 11 -27.80 -30.28 30.38
C VAL A 11 -29.06 -29.62 30.90
N SER A 12 -29.83 -30.39 31.68
CA SER A 12 -30.94 -29.90 32.49
C SER A 12 -30.39 -29.27 33.78
N SER A 13 -30.86 -28.07 34.11
CA SER A 13 -30.82 -27.59 35.50
C SER A 13 -31.81 -26.44 35.71
N ASN A 14 -32.94 -26.79 36.32
CA ASN A 14 -33.68 -26.09 37.38
C ASN A 14 -33.65 -24.55 37.41
N ILE A 15 -34.79 -23.95 37.04
CA ILE A 15 -35.14 -22.54 37.29
C ILE A 15 -35.78 -22.41 38.69
N PRO A 16 -35.34 -21.46 39.54
CA PRO A 16 -36.20 -20.84 40.53
C PRO A 16 -36.57 -19.41 40.08
N SER A 17 -37.87 -19.14 40.12
CA SER A 17 -38.49 -17.84 39.96
C SER A 17 -38.14 -16.93 41.15
N LYS A 18 -37.50 -15.78 40.87
CA LYS A 18 -37.55 -14.55 41.68
C LYS A 18 -36.77 -13.43 40.95
N SER A 19 -37.45 -12.31 40.72
CA SER A 19 -36.91 -11.08 40.11
C SER A 19 -35.85 -10.42 41.01
N PRO A 20 -34.72 -9.92 40.48
CA PRO A 20 -33.81 -9.09 41.25
C PRO A 20 -34.17 -7.61 41.10
N LYS A 21 -34.29 -6.95 42.25
CA LYS A 21 -34.46 -5.50 42.43
C LYS A 21 -33.19 -4.78 41.99
N LEU A 22 -33.35 -3.66 41.27
CA LEU A 22 -32.28 -2.73 40.88
C LEU A 22 -31.43 -2.32 42.10
N SER A 23 -30.13 -2.58 42.04
CA SER A 23 -29.14 -1.92 42.89
C SER A 23 -28.25 -1.01 42.03
N ASN A 24 -28.39 0.30 42.23
CA ASN A 24 -27.55 1.34 41.64
C ASN A 24 -26.14 1.31 42.24
N LYS A 25 -25.20 0.62 41.61
CA LYS A 25 -23.75 0.90 41.66
C LYS A 25 -23.06 0.32 40.42
N LEU A 26 -23.05 1.07 39.32
CA LEU A 26 -22.19 0.77 38.16
C LEU A 26 -20.75 1.17 38.51
N GLN A 27 -19.96 0.22 39.03
CA GLN A 27 -18.51 0.28 38.91
C GLN A 27 -18.15 -0.19 37.51
N VAL A 28 -17.86 0.77 36.62
CA VAL A 28 -17.30 0.47 35.29
C VAL A 28 -15.87 0.00 35.51
N SER A 29 -15.65 -1.32 35.42
CA SER A 29 -14.30 -1.88 35.36
C SER A 29 -13.69 -1.59 34.00
N ILE A 30 -12.83 -0.58 33.94
CA ILE A 30 -11.93 -0.31 32.82
C ILE A 30 -11.12 -1.58 32.56
N PRO A 31 -11.07 -2.12 31.33
CA PRO A 31 -10.17 -3.22 31.01
C PRO A 31 -8.74 -2.75 31.28
N VAL A 32 -8.06 -3.41 32.22
CA VAL A 32 -6.65 -3.14 32.51
C VAL A 32 -5.87 -3.33 31.21
N PRO A 33 -5.06 -2.36 30.75
CA PRO A 33 -4.26 -2.55 29.55
C PRO A 33 -3.31 -3.72 29.80
N PHE A 34 -3.32 -4.70 28.90
CA PHE A 34 -2.33 -5.77 28.87
C PHE A 34 -0.94 -5.13 28.91
N ARG A 35 -0.27 -5.21 30.07
CA ARG A 35 1.13 -4.80 30.21
C ARG A 35 1.98 -5.83 29.49
N ILE A 36 2.22 -5.60 28.20
CA ILE A 36 3.35 -6.19 27.51
C ILE A 36 4.57 -5.41 28.03
N SER A 37 5.27 -5.99 29.00
CA SER A 37 6.57 -5.53 29.50
C SER A 37 7.51 -5.26 28.32
N ASN A 38 8.20 -4.10 28.31
CA ASN A 38 9.16 -3.64 27.28
C ASN A 38 9.87 -4.79 26.56
N VAL A 39 9.26 -5.28 25.47
CA VAL A 39 9.88 -6.22 24.55
C VAL A 39 10.61 -5.38 23.53
N SER A 40 11.85 -5.75 23.23
CA SER A 40 12.63 -5.22 22.12
C SER A 40 11.75 -5.03 20.88
N SER A 41 11.94 -3.92 20.16
CA SER A 41 11.11 -3.57 18.99
C SER A 41 10.91 -4.77 18.06
N PRO A 42 9.67 -5.13 17.65
CA PRO A 42 9.42 -6.24 16.73
C PRO A 42 10.05 -6.05 15.34
N LEU A 43 10.59 -4.85 15.09
CA LEU A 43 11.27 -4.43 13.87
C LEU A 43 12.81 -4.60 13.93
N LEU A 44 13.33 -5.40 14.85
CA LEU A 44 14.75 -5.76 14.85
C LEU A 44 15.08 -6.51 13.57
N THR A 45 16.24 -6.19 12.99
CA THR A 45 16.72 -6.76 11.72
C THR A 45 18.16 -7.22 11.84
N SER A 46 18.44 -8.42 11.36
CA SER A 46 19.79 -8.93 11.09
C SER A 46 20.46 -8.10 9.98
N PRO A 47 21.51 -7.31 10.26
CA PRO A 47 22.13 -6.46 9.24
C PRO A 47 22.72 -7.24 8.06
N SER A 48 23.14 -8.49 8.29
CA SER A 48 23.58 -9.42 7.25
C SER A 48 22.43 -9.87 6.36
N ALA A 49 21.26 -10.20 6.93
CA ALA A 49 20.10 -10.63 6.15
C ALA A 49 19.53 -9.50 5.28
N SER A 50 19.45 -8.27 5.82
CA SER A 50 19.03 -7.13 5.01
C SER A 50 20.02 -6.80 3.89
N LYS A 51 21.33 -7.00 4.11
CA LYS A 51 22.35 -6.84 3.04
C LYS A 51 22.20 -7.91 1.95
N ALA A 52 21.96 -9.16 2.33
CA ALA A 52 21.72 -10.24 1.38
C ALA A 52 20.45 -9.99 0.56
N TYR A 53 19.39 -9.50 1.20
CA TYR A 53 18.14 -9.09 0.54
C TYR A 53 18.36 -7.90 -0.42
N ASP A 54 19.05 -6.84 0.04
CA ASP A 54 19.41 -5.70 -0.81
C ASP A 54 20.19 -6.14 -2.06
N TYR A 55 21.16 -7.06 -1.89
CA TYR A 55 21.98 -7.59 -2.98
C TYR A 55 21.15 -8.47 -3.93
N TYR A 56 20.35 -9.40 -3.39
CA TYR A 56 19.49 -10.28 -4.17
C TYR A 56 18.57 -9.51 -5.12
N LEU A 57 17.98 -8.42 -4.65
CA LEU A 57 17.02 -7.58 -5.40
C LEU A 57 17.66 -6.44 -6.20
N ARG A 58 18.98 -6.27 -6.14
CA ARG A 58 19.71 -5.14 -6.74
C ARG A 58 19.16 -3.78 -6.30
N LEU A 59 18.77 -3.68 -5.02
CA LEU A 59 18.25 -2.44 -4.44
C LEU A 59 19.25 -1.29 -4.43
N PRO A 60 20.58 -1.48 -4.30
CA PRO A 60 21.51 -0.37 -4.43
C PRO A 60 21.43 0.31 -5.79
N GLU A 61 21.32 -0.46 -6.87
CA GLU A 61 21.16 0.08 -8.23
C GLU A 61 19.79 0.71 -8.42
N LEU A 62 18.73 0.06 -7.95
CA LEU A 62 17.38 0.60 -8.06
C LEU A 62 17.21 1.91 -7.25
N ARG A 63 17.81 2.00 -6.06
CA ARG A 63 17.87 3.24 -5.25
C ARG A 63 18.62 4.35 -5.95
N LYS A 64 19.71 4.07 -6.66
CA LYS A 64 20.41 5.09 -7.47
C LYS A 64 19.47 5.71 -8.51
N LEU A 65 18.63 4.91 -9.16
CA LEU A 65 17.64 5.41 -10.12
C LEU A 65 16.58 6.28 -9.43
N TRP A 66 16.10 5.88 -8.25
CA TRP A 66 15.11 6.67 -7.50
C TRP A 66 15.68 7.98 -6.94
N ASP A 67 16.93 7.98 -6.50
CA ASP A 67 17.58 9.13 -5.87
C ASP A 67 18.18 10.11 -6.90
N ALA A 68 18.28 9.70 -8.17
CA ALA A 68 18.69 10.56 -9.28
C ALA A 68 17.63 11.62 -9.55
N LYS A 69 17.94 12.87 -9.17
CA LYS A 69 17.12 14.07 -9.42
C LYS A 69 17.42 14.62 -10.81
N GLU A 70 16.67 14.18 -11.79
CA GLU A 70 16.77 14.62 -13.18
C GLU A 70 15.83 15.81 -13.44
N PHE A 71 14.73 15.88 -12.69
CA PHE A 71 13.70 16.91 -12.83
C PHE A 71 13.51 17.70 -11.53
N PRO A 72 14.50 18.50 -11.09
CA PRO A 72 14.46 19.17 -9.79
C PRO A 72 13.30 20.18 -9.64
N ALA A 73 12.76 20.67 -10.75
CA ALA A 73 11.57 21.53 -10.74
C ALA A 73 10.28 20.74 -10.45
N TRP A 74 10.25 19.44 -10.75
CA TRP A 74 9.11 18.57 -10.55
C TRP A 74 9.10 18.02 -9.11
N LYS A 75 8.38 18.70 -8.22
CA LYS A 75 8.32 18.37 -6.79
C LYS A 75 7.89 16.92 -6.51
N ASN A 76 7.13 16.33 -7.43
CA ASN A 76 6.54 15.01 -7.30
C ASN A 76 7.47 13.88 -7.79
N GLU A 77 8.61 14.21 -8.40
CA GLU A 77 9.60 13.25 -8.92
C GLU A 77 9.91 12.15 -7.90
N GLY A 78 10.15 12.53 -6.63
CA GLY A 78 10.60 11.61 -5.59
C GLY A 78 9.64 10.44 -5.29
N PHE A 79 8.34 10.58 -5.53
CA PHE A 79 7.37 9.50 -5.34
C PHE A 79 6.74 9.00 -6.64
N LEU A 80 6.64 9.82 -7.70
CA LEU A 80 6.14 9.38 -9.00
C LEU A 80 7.16 8.53 -9.76
N LYS A 81 8.45 8.89 -9.74
CA LYS A 81 9.50 8.10 -10.41
C LYS A 81 9.54 6.64 -9.92
N PRO A 82 9.63 6.34 -8.60
CA PRO A 82 9.56 4.96 -8.13
C PRO A 82 8.21 4.27 -8.42
N ALA A 83 7.08 4.99 -8.43
CA ALA A 83 5.78 4.41 -8.79
C ALA A 83 5.73 4.00 -10.27
N LEU A 84 6.28 4.82 -11.16
CA LEU A 84 6.40 4.53 -12.59
C LEU A 84 7.38 3.37 -12.84
N HIS A 85 8.48 3.28 -12.10
CA HIS A 85 9.36 2.11 -12.15
C HIS A 85 8.62 0.84 -11.73
N ALA A 86 7.81 0.90 -10.67
CA ALA A 86 6.99 -0.24 -10.25
C ALA A 86 6.03 -0.70 -11.35
N LEU A 87 5.40 0.26 -12.04
CA LEU A 87 4.51 0.00 -13.18
C LEU A 87 5.24 -0.67 -14.34
N GLU A 88 6.41 -0.16 -14.73
CA GLU A 88 7.23 -0.74 -15.80
C GLU A 88 7.75 -2.15 -15.43
N ILE A 89 8.12 -2.37 -14.17
CA ILE A 89 8.47 -3.71 -13.67
C ILE A 89 7.25 -4.65 -13.75
N THR A 90 6.03 -4.16 -13.49
CA THR A 90 4.80 -4.96 -13.65
C THR A 90 4.58 -5.35 -15.11
N PHE A 91 4.85 -4.48 -16.09
CA PHE A 91 4.80 -4.84 -17.51
C PHE A 91 5.82 -5.94 -17.85
N ARG A 92 7.03 -5.85 -17.30
CA ARG A 92 8.03 -6.91 -17.38
C ARG A 92 7.51 -8.22 -16.78
N PHE A 93 6.81 -8.15 -15.65
CA PHE A 93 6.24 -9.33 -15.01
C PHE A 93 5.16 -10.01 -15.86
N ILE A 94 4.29 -9.23 -16.51
CA ILE A 94 3.32 -9.74 -17.47
C ILE A 94 4.05 -10.49 -18.60
N SER A 95 5.12 -9.91 -19.14
CA SER A 95 5.94 -10.58 -20.17
C SER A 95 6.54 -11.91 -19.68
N ILE A 96 7.05 -11.95 -18.45
CA ILE A 96 7.62 -13.17 -17.82
C ILE A 96 6.55 -14.26 -17.74
N VAL A 97 5.38 -13.97 -17.17
CA VAL A 97 4.29 -14.94 -17.00
C VAL A 97 3.77 -15.48 -18.34
N LEU A 98 3.58 -14.60 -19.32
CA LEU A 98 3.04 -14.99 -20.63
C LEU A 98 4.04 -15.81 -21.45
N SER A 99 5.33 -15.66 -21.18
CA SER A 99 6.42 -16.39 -21.83
C SER A 99 6.87 -17.63 -21.07
N ASP A 100 6.34 -17.86 -19.86
CA ASP A 100 6.73 -18.98 -19.02
C ASP A 100 6.39 -20.32 -19.69
N PRO A 101 7.37 -21.23 -19.86
CA PRO A 101 7.17 -22.49 -20.59
C PRO A 101 6.44 -23.55 -19.77
N ARG A 102 6.31 -23.40 -18.44
CA ARG A 102 5.75 -24.44 -17.56
C ARG A 102 4.31 -24.80 -17.95
N PRO A 103 3.97 -26.10 -18.05
CA PRO A 103 2.63 -26.52 -18.48
C PRO A 103 1.59 -26.39 -17.36
N TYR A 104 2.00 -26.45 -16.10
CA TYR A 104 1.12 -26.35 -14.92
C TYR A 104 0.86 -24.91 -14.46
N LEU A 105 1.53 -23.92 -15.03
CA LEU A 105 1.32 -22.52 -14.68
C LEU A 105 -0.10 -22.09 -15.07
N ASN A 106 -0.88 -21.63 -14.10
CA ASN A 106 -2.20 -21.05 -14.35
C ASN A 106 -2.09 -19.63 -14.93
N ARG A 107 -1.68 -19.54 -16.20
CA ARG A 107 -1.47 -18.27 -16.91
C ARG A 107 -2.69 -17.36 -16.84
N ARG A 108 -3.91 -17.91 -16.93
CA ARG A 108 -5.16 -17.13 -16.86
C ARG A 108 -5.31 -16.42 -15.51
N GLN A 109 -5.02 -17.11 -14.41
CA GLN A 109 -5.13 -16.51 -13.07
C GLN A 109 -4.02 -15.49 -12.83
N TRP A 110 -2.79 -15.79 -13.24
CA TRP A 110 -1.68 -14.84 -13.21
C TRP A 110 -1.98 -13.57 -14.01
N THR A 111 -2.40 -13.70 -15.26
CA THR A 111 -2.78 -12.56 -16.10
C THR A 111 -3.86 -11.71 -15.44
N ARG A 112 -4.93 -12.31 -14.90
CA ARG A 112 -6.00 -11.56 -14.22
C ARG A 112 -5.51 -10.81 -13.00
N ARG A 113 -4.64 -11.43 -12.19
CA ARG A 113 -4.09 -10.83 -10.97
C ARG A 113 -3.10 -9.70 -11.30
N LEU A 114 -2.24 -9.89 -12.30
CA LEU A 114 -1.34 -8.84 -12.78
C LEU A 114 -2.10 -7.69 -13.46
N GLN A 115 -3.16 -7.97 -14.22
CA GLN A 115 -4.05 -6.93 -14.76
C GLN A 115 -4.68 -6.11 -13.64
N SER A 116 -5.29 -6.77 -12.65
CA SER A 116 -5.89 -6.10 -11.49
C SER A 116 -4.86 -5.26 -10.74
N LEU A 117 -3.67 -5.81 -10.48
CA LEU A 117 -2.58 -5.08 -9.84
C LEU A 117 -2.15 -3.85 -10.66
N THR A 118 -2.02 -4.01 -11.97
CA THR A 118 -1.64 -2.91 -12.88
C THR A 118 -2.70 -1.80 -12.84
N THR A 119 -3.99 -2.14 -12.85
CA THR A 119 -5.07 -1.17 -12.70
C THR A 119 -5.00 -0.46 -11.34
N SER A 120 -4.78 -1.17 -10.24
CA SER A 120 -4.58 -0.55 -8.91
C SER A 120 -3.37 0.39 -8.88
N GLN A 121 -2.26 0.03 -9.54
CA GLN A 121 -1.08 0.89 -9.67
C GLN A 121 -1.39 2.17 -10.45
N ILE A 122 -2.08 2.04 -11.59
CA ILE A 122 -2.49 3.18 -12.43
C ILE A 122 -3.44 4.11 -11.66
N GLU A 123 -4.42 3.58 -10.92
CA GLU A 123 -5.33 4.38 -10.07
C GLU A 123 -4.53 5.23 -9.08
N VAL A 124 -3.55 4.62 -8.38
CA VAL A 124 -2.72 5.35 -7.40
C VAL A 124 -1.81 6.37 -8.09
N ILE A 125 -1.23 6.05 -9.25
CA ILE A 125 -0.44 7.00 -10.04
C ILE A 125 -1.31 8.18 -10.49
N ALA A 126 -2.52 7.93 -10.97
CA ALA A 126 -3.44 8.98 -11.39
C ALA A 126 -3.78 9.92 -10.23
N MET A 127 -4.11 9.38 -9.05
CA MET A 127 -4.35 10.20 -7.85
C MET A 127 -3.12 11.04 -7.46
N LEU A 128 -1.90 10.49 -7.58
CA LEU A 128 -0.66 11.24 -7.32
C LEU A 128 -0.42 12.38 -8.34
N CYS A 129 -0.86 12.19 -9.59
CA CYS A 129 -0.78 13.20 -10.66
C CYS A 129 -1.89 14.26 -10.55
N GLU A 130 -3.10 13.89 -10.13
CA GLU A 130 -4.21 14.82 -9.89
C GLU A 130 -3.86 15.86 -8.82
N ASP A 131 -3.24 15.44 -7.72
CA ASP A 131 -2.75 16.31 -6.64
C ASP A 131 -1.76 17.40 -7.13
N GLU A 132 -1.09 17.20 -8.28
CA GLU A 132 -0.19 18.20 -8.88
C GLU A 132 -0.96 19.42 -9.40
N SER A 133 -2.20 19.22 -9.84
CA SER A 133 -3.06 20.28 -10.39
C SER A 133 -3.63 21.22 -9.32
N ASP A 134 -3.81 20.71 -8.10
CA ASP A 134 -4.32 21.48 -6.97
C ASP A 134 -3.23 22.34 -6.29
N ASP A 135 -1.97 21.92 -6.37
CA ASP A 135 -0.83 22.72 -5.89
C ASP A 135 -0.40 23.74 -6.96
N LYS A 136 -0.86 24.98 -6.80
CA LYS A 136 -0.52 26.13 -7.67
C LYS A 136 0.99 26.34 -7.88
N THR A 137 1.84 25.79 -7.01
CA THR A 137 3.30 25.90 -7.11
C THR A 137 3.98 24.70 -7.80
N ALA A 138 3.25 23.61 -8.03
CA ALA A 138 3.72 22.41 -8.72
C ALA A 138 3.12 22.29 -10.14
N ALA A 139 2.00 22.96 -10.41
CA ALA A 139 1.33 22.97 -11.70
C ALA A 139 2.30 23.32 -12.85
N GLY A 140 2.39 22.43 -13.85
CA GLY A 140 3.18 22.64 -15.06
C GLY A 140 4.69 22.39 -14.90
N THR A 141 5.11 21.72 -13.82
CA THR A 141 6.53 21.35 -13.60
C THR A 141 6.88 19.95 -14.08
N ALA A 142 5.88 19.09 -14.32
CA ALA A 142 6.09 17.77 -14.88
C ALA A 142 6.79 17.84 -16.26
N PRO A 143 7.75 16.94 -16.52
CA PRO A 143 8.41 16.85 -17.82
C PRO A 143 7.43 16.29 -18.85
N ILE A 144 6.73 17.20 -19.53
CA ILE A 144 5.80 16.89 -20.61
C ILE A 144 6.45 17.14 -21.97
N VAL A 145 6.12 16.30 -22.94
CA VAL A 145 6.53 16.53 -24.33
C VAL A 145 5.63 17.63 -24.90
N ASP A 146 6.19 18.80 -25.23
CA ASP A 146 5.43 19.93 -25.77
C ASP A 146 5.00 19.65 -27.23
N LEU A 147 3.71 19.37 -27.38
CA LEU A 147 3.09 18.98 -28.64
C LEU A 147 2.76 20.18 -29.55
N THR A 148 2.91 21.42 -29.08
CA THR A 148 2.64 22.64 -29.88
C THR A 148 3.81 23.07 -30.77
N SER A 149 5.04 22.68 -30.39
CA SER A 149 6.28 23.04 -31.09
C SER A 149 6.47 22.35 -32.44
N SER A 150 5.70 21.30 -32.74
CA SER A 150 5.91 20.47 -33.93
C SER A 150 5.27 21.01 -35.22
N ASN A 151 4.46 22.08 -35.18
CA ASN A 151 3.77 22.66 -36.36
C ASN A 151 3.09 21.62 -37.29
N GLY A 152 2.73 20.44 -36.78
CA GLY A 152 2.22 19.34 -37.59
C GLY A 152 3.21 18.74 -38.59
N VAL A 153 4.52 19.00 -38.45
CA VAL A 153 5.58 18.42 -39.27
C VAL A 153 6.12 17.18 -38.56
N LEU A 154 5.67 16.01 -39.02
CA LEU A 154 6.26 14.72 -38.65
C LEU A 154 7.64 14.60 -39.33
N THR A 155 8.72 14.49 -38.56
CA THR A 155 9.94 13.87 -39.08
C THR A 155 9.59 12.43 -39.42
N ARG A 156 9.64 12.09 -40.71
CA ARG A 156 9.20 10.82 -41.30
C ARG A 156 10.08 9.61 -40.91
N GLU A 157 10.81 9.72 -39.80
CA GLU A 157 11.71 8.70 -39.26
C GLU A 157 11.10 7.94 -38.06
N SER A 158 10.06 8.48 -37.41
CA SER A 158 9.44 7.88 -36.20
C SER A 158 7.98 7.50 -36.43
N SER A 159 7.67 6.20 -36.60
CA SER A 159 6.36 5.71 -37.07
C SER A 159 5.28 5.51 -35.99
N ALA A 160 5.38 6.17 -34.83
CA ALA A 160 4.50 5.92 -33.67
C ALA A 160 3.70 7.16 -33.20
N ALA A 161 3.53 8.15 -34.09
CA ALA A 161 2.85 9.40 -33.80
C ALA A 161 1.43 9.41 -34.41
N GLU A 162 0.40 9.20 -33.58
CA GLU A 162 -1.00 9.38 -33.99
C GLU A 162 -1.40 10.86 -33.85
N VAL A 163 -1.94 11.45 -34.93
CA VAL A 163 -2.33 12.86 -34.99
C VAL A 163 -3.85 12.97 -34.96
N TRP A 164 -4.39 13.53 -33.88
CA TRP A 164 -5.81 13.86 -33.80
C TRP A 164 -6.00 15.35 -34.12
N LYS A 165 -6.88 15.66 -35.09
CA LYS A 165 -7.33 17.03 -35.36
C LYS A 165 -8.68 17.24 -34.67
N ILE A 166 -8.69 18.00 -33.59
CA ILE A 166 -9.92 18.52 -33.00
C ILE A 166 -10.37 19.69 -33.90
N HIS A 167 -11.63 19.70 -34.34
CA HIS A 167 -12.14 20.75 -35.22
C HIS A 167 -12.05 22.12 -34.53
N GLY A 168 -11.15 22.99 -35.00
CA GLY A 168 -11.01 24.38 -34.56
C GLY A 168 -9.81 24.68 -33.65
N GLU A 169 -9.05 23.67 -33.18
CA GLU A 169 -7.87 23.87 -32.32
C GLU A 169 -6.70 22.92 -32.66
N THR A 170 -5.53 23.25 -32.11
CA THR A 170 -4.18 22.68 -32.29
C THR A 170 -4.12 21.18 -32.58
N THR A 171 -3.27 20.79 -33.54
CA THR A 171 -2.94 19.39 -33.83
C THR A 171 -2.25 18.75 -32.63
N VAL A 172 -2.87 17.70 -32.06
CA VAL A 172 -2.27 16.94 -30.95
C VAL A 172 -1.59 15.70 -31.52
N VAL A 173 -0.30 15.54 -31.21
CA VAL A 173 0.52 14.38 -31.62
C VAL A 173 0.75 13.49 -30.40
N ASN A 174 0.22 12.27 -30.39
CA ASN A 174 0.48 11.33 -29.31
C ASN A 174 1.89 10.74 -29.48
N ARG A 175 2.84 11.07 -28.59
CA ARG A 175 4.18 10.44 -28.57
C ARG A 175 4.17 9.26 -27.59
N THR A 176 4.22 8.06 -28.16
CA THR A 176 4.32 6.81 -27.40
C THR A 176 5.76 6.56 -26.98
N SER A 177 5.98 6.13 -25.74
CA SER A 177 7.26 5.64 -25.23
C SER A 177 7.84 4.56 -26.15
N GLU A 178 9.12 4.69 -26.51
CA GLU A 178 9.80 3.75 -27.39
C GLU A 178 10.47 2.61 -26.58
N ALA A 179 10.85 2.90 -25.33
CA ALA A 179 11.57 1.96 -24.47
C ALA A 179 10.65 1.12 -23.57
N SER A 180 9.43 1.59 -23.24
CA SER A 180 8.51 0.86 -22.37
C SER A 180 8.07 -0.47 -22.99
N LEU A 181 7.82 -1.45 -22.11
CA LEU A 181 7.29 -2.75 -22.52
C LEU A 181 5.81 -2.72 -22.90
N LEU A 182 4.99 -1.80 -22.38
CA LEU A 182 3.55 -1.83 -22.62
C LEU A 182 3.18 -1.68 -24.12
N PRO A 183 3.72 -0.69 -24.87
CA PRO A 183 3.51 -0.61 -26.32
C PRO A 183 3.93 -1.90 -27.04
N ARG A 184 5.04 -2.51 -26.61
CA ARG A 184 5.55 -3.75 -27.21
C ARG A 184 4.62 -4.93 -26.93
N LEU A 185 4.10 -5.04 -25.71
CA LEU A 185 3.11 -6.06 -25.34
C LEU A 185 1.82 -5.94 -26.16
N ALA A 186 1.42 -4.73 -26.55
CA ALA A 186 0.27 -4.52 -27.41
C ALA A 186 0.46 -5.07 -28.82
N THR A 187 1.70 -5.12 -29.34
CA THR A 187 1.98 -5.66 -30.68
C THR A 187 2.04 -7.19 -30.74
N TRP A 188 2.06 -7.88 -29.60
CA TRP A 188 2.22 -9.34 -29.54
C TRP A 188 0.86 -10.02 -29.33
N GLN A 189 0.49 -10.92 -30.24
CA GLN A 189 -0.81 -11.62 -30.21
C GLN A 189 -1.14 -12.31 -28.87
N LYS A 190 -0.13 -12.80 -28.14
CA LYS A 190 -0.32 -13.46 -26.83
C LYS A 190 -0.64 -12.49 -25.69
N SER A 191 -0.26 -11.22 -25.81
CA SER A 191 -0.41 -10.19 -24.78
C SER A 191 -1.31 -9.02 -25.19
N GLU A 192 -1.77 -8.98 -26.44
CA GLU A 192 -2.58 -7.90 -27.01
C GLU A 192 -3.81 -7.57 -26.16
N ASP A 193 -4.65 -8.55 -25.80
CA ASP A 193 -5.84 -8.32 -24.95
C ASP A 193 -5.47 -7.74 -23.59
N VAL A 194 -4.32 -8.16 -23.04
CA VAL A 194 -3.86 -7.71 -21.73
C VAL A 194 -3.37 -6.28 -21.80
N ALA A 195 -2.53 -5.97 -22.78
CA ALA A 195 -2.00 -4.64 -23.01
C ALA A 195 -3.12 -3.65 -23.33
N GLN A 196 -4.07 -4.03 -24.20
CA GLN A 196 -5.19 -3.16 -24.58
C GLN A 196 -6.06 -2.79 -23.37
N LYS A 197 -6.33 -3.73 -22.46
CA LYS A 197 -7.03 -3.44 -21.20
C LYS A 197 -6.28 -2.47 -20.32
N ILE A 198 -4.95 -2.61 -20.23
CA ILE A 198 -4.10 -1.70 -19.45
C ILE A 198 -4.13 -0.30 -20.07
N LEU A 199 -3.99 -0.18 -21.41
CA LEU A 199 -4.08 1.10 -22.12
C LEU A 199 -5.43 1.79 -21.87
N TYR A 200 -6.54 1.04 -21.87
CA TYR A 200 -7.85 1.58 -21.51
C TYR A 200 -7.96 1.96 -20.02
N SER A 201 -7.31 1.23 -19.11
CA SER A 201 -7.22 1.64 -17.71
C SER A 201 -6.48 2.97 -17.56
N ILE A 202 -5.36 3.17 -18.26
CA ILE A 202 -4.64 4.46 -18.28
C ILE A 202 -5.57 5.56 -18.79
N GLU A 203 -6.25 5.35 -19.92
CA GLU A 203 -7.22 6.32 -20.46
C GLU A 203 -8.34 6.66 -19.48
N CYS A 204 -8.82 5.70 -18.69
CA CYS A 204 -9.93 5.92 -17.76
C CYS A 204 -9.50 6.64 -16.49
N GLU A 205 -8.42 6.18 -15.86
CA GLU A 205 -7.96 6.72 -14.59
C GLU A 205 -7.29 8.09 -14.77
N MET A 206 -6.53 8.28 -15.85
CA MET A 206 -5.80 9.55 -16.05
C MET A 206 -6.72 10.71 -16.45
N ARG A 207 -8.04 10.54 -16.63
CA ARG A 207 -8.94 11.57 -17.21
C ARG A 207 -8.88 12.92 -16.51
N ARG A 208 -8.70 12.94 -15.19
CA ARG A 208 -8.64 14.18 -14.40
C ARG A 208 -7.22 14.71 -14.23
N CYS A 209 -6.21 13.94 -14.62
CA CYS A 209 -4.81 14.36 -14.56
C CYS A 209 -4.50 15.43 -15.63
N PRO A 210 -3.55 16.34 -15.36
CA PRO A 210 -3.14 17.38 -16.32
C PRO A 210 -2.43 16.84 -17.57
N TYR A 211 -1.86 15.65 -17.49
CA TYR A 211 -1.21 14.93 -18.59
C TYR A 211 -1.66 13.46 -18.62
N THR A 212 -1.23 12.72 -19.63
CA THR A 212 -1.34 11.26 -19.68
C THR A 212 0.06 10.62 -19.63
N LEU A 213 0.14 9.29 -19.50
CA LEU A 213 1.43 8.60 -19.29
C LEU A 213 2.28 8.47 -20.56
N GLY A 214 1.71 8.58 -21.76
CA GLY A 214 2.46 8.46 -23.01
C GLY A 214 2.91 7.04 -23.32
N LEU A 215 2.13 6.04 -22.91
CA LEU A 215 2.42 4.61 -23.08
C LEU A 215 1.67 3.97 -24.25
N GLY A 216 1.09 4.78 -25.15
CA GLY A 216 0.31 4.34 -26.30
C GLY A 216 -1.19 4.25 -26.02
N GLU A 217 -1.65 4.82 -24.91
CA GLU A 217 -3.08 4.97 -24.63
C GLU A 217 -3.74 5.89 -25.68
N PRO A 218 -5.05 5.73 -25.95
CA PRO A 218 -5.74 6.52 -26.98
C PRO A 218 -5.66 8.04 -26.78
N ASN A 219 -5.67 8.50 -25.53
CA ASN A 219 -5.65 9.92 -25.15
C ASN A 219 -6.76 10.73 -25.83
N LEU A 220 -8.02 10.31 -25.61
CA LEU A 220 -9.18 10.91 -26.28
C LEU A 220 -9.38 12.39 -25.91
N SER A 221 -8.85 12.80 -24.76
CA SER A 221 -8.85 14.18 -24.28
C SER A 221 -7.80 15.08 -24.93
N GLY A 222 -6.87 14.54 -25.71
CA GLY A 222 -5.80 15.31 -26.34
C GLY A 222 -4.84 15.99 -25.36
N LYS A 223 -4.61 15.39 -24.18
CA LYS A 223 -3.72 15.94 -23.15
C LYS A 223 -2.25 15.81 -23.55
N PRO A 224 -1.33 16.62 -22.98
CA PRO A 224 0.09 16.37 -23.16
C PRO A 224 0.49 15.01 -22.55
N ASN A 225 1.56 14.42 -23.09
CA ASN A 225 2.14 13.19 -22.58
C ASN A 225 3.30 13.51 -21.63
N LEU A 226 3.38 12.80 -20.52
CA LEU A 226 4.61 12.69 -19.75
C LEU A 226 5.72 12.14 -20.65
N ASP A 227 6.94 12.69 -20.55
CA ASP A 227 8.12 12.07 -21.17
C ASP A 227 8.51 10.82 -20.39
N TYR A 228 7.77 9.73 -20.63
CA TYR A 228 7.90 8.49 -19.87
C TYR A 228 9.30 7.90 -19.97
N ASP A 229 9.94 7.98 -21.14
CA ASP A 229 11.29 7.44 -21.34
C ASP A 229 12.33 8.22 -20.56
N ALA A 230 12.19 9.55 -20.49
CA ALA A 230 13.09 10.38 -19.69
C ALA A 230 12.88 10.20 -18.18
N VAL A 231 11.64 10.02 -17.72
CA VAL A 231 11.33 9.88 -16.29
C VAL A 231 11.58 8.47 -15.75
N CYS A 232 11.03 7.46 -16.44
CA CYS A 232 11.05 6.07 -15.98
C CYS A 232 12.36 5.36 -16.37
N ASN A 233 13.03 5.86 -17.42
CA ASN A 233 14.22 5.25 -18.02
C ASN A 233 14.11 3.70 -18.13
N PRO A 234 13.16 3.19 -18.93
CA PRO A 234 12.85 1.75 -18.96
C PRO A 234 14.06 0.87 -19.28
N ASN A 235 14.98 1.34 -20.12
CA ASN A 235 16.19 0.60 -20.51
C ASN A 235 17.10 0.29 -19.31
N GLU A 236 17.36 1.28 -18.45
CA GLU A 236 18.16 1.06 -17.24
C GLU A 236 17.44 0.14 -16.25
N LEU A 237 16.12 0.27 -16.14
CA LEU A 237 15.30 -0.58 -15.29
C LEU A 237 15.27 -2.03 -15.79
N HIS A 238 15.22 -2.25 -17.10
CA HIS A 238 15.26 -3.58 -17.71
C HIS A 238 16.65 -4.23 -17.56
N ALA A 239 17.73 -3.44 -17.51
CA ALA A 239 19.07 -3.94 -17.19
C ALA A 239 19.17 -4.52 -15.76
N LEU A 240 18.23 -4.16 -14.89
CA LEU A 240 18.06 -4.77 -13.56
C LEU A 240 17.24 -6.06 -13.57
N LYS A 241 16.88 -6.62 -14.74
CA LYS A 241 16.21 -7.93 -14.81
C LYS A 241 17.12 -9.06 -14.32
N SER A 242 18.41 -8.98 -14.64
CA SER A 242 19.40 -9.98 -14.23
C SER A 242 19.66 -9.89 -12.73
N ASN A 243 19.49 -11.00 -12.02
CA ASN A 243 19.75 -11.08 -10.59
C ASN A 243 21.06 -11.88 -10.31
N PRO A 244 21.70 -11.69 -9.15
CA PRO A 244 22.96 -12.39 -8.82
C PRO A 244 22.84 -13.93 -8.77
N TYR A 245 21.61 -14.43 -8.75
CA TYR A 245 21.26 -15.84 -8.70
C TYR A 245 20.62 -16.32 -10.00
N ASP A 246 20.89 -15.66 -11.14
CA ASP A 246 20.45 -16.14 -12.47
C ASP A 246 21.00 -17.53 -12.82
N HIS A 247 22.03 -18.00 -12.10
CA HIS A 247 22.55 -19.37 -12.19
C HIS A 247 21.64 -20.42 -11.52
N VAL A 248 20.64 -20.01 -10.76
CA VAL A 248 19.65 -20.90 -10.16
C VAL A 248 18.61 -21.23 -11.23
N ASP A 249 18.63 -22.48 -11.69
CA ASP A 249 17.65 -23.01 -12.65
C ASP A 249 16.30 -23.29 -11.96
N ASN A 250 15.62 -22.20 -11.59
CA ASN A 250 14.29 -22.24 -11.01
C ASN A 250 13.47 -21.04 -11.53
N PRO A 251 12.38 -21.28 -12.28
CA PRO A 251 11.59 -20.21 -12.88
C PRO A 251 10.90 -19.32 -11.83
N GLU A 252 10.65 -19.81 -10.62
CA GLU A 252 10.09 -19.00 -9.54
C GLU A 252 11.06 -17.93 -9.01
N ASN A 253 12.36 -18.03 -9.32
CA ASN A 253 13.35 -17.01 -8.96
C ASN A 253 12.99 -15.65 -9.59
N ALA A 254 12.63 -15.68 -10.88
CA ALA A 254 12.22 -14.48 -11.60
C ALA A 254 10.91 -13.90 -11.05
N THR A 255 9.96 -14.76 -10.66
CA THR A 255 8.71 -14.37 -10.00
C THR A 255 9.00 -13.65 -8.68
N LEU A 256 9.74 -14.30 -7.77
CA LEU A 256 10.06 -13.77 -6.44
C LEU A 256 10.82 -12.44 -6.54
N TYR A 257 11.88 -12.41 -7.35
CA TYR A 257 12.69 -11.22 -7.59
C TYR A 257 11.84 -10.05 -8.12
N THR A 258 11.00 -10.31 -9.14
CA THR A 258 10.18 -9.27 -9.76
C THR A 258 9.09 -8.75 -8.83
N THR A 259 8.39 -9.62 -8.09
CA THR A 259 7.39 -9.23 -7.08
C THR A 259 8.00 -8.29 -6.04
N HIS A 260 9.17 -8.63 -5.51
CA HIS A 260 9.83 -7.80 -4.51
C HIS A 260 10.39 -6.48 -5.06
N GLN A 261 10.84 -6.42 -6.32
CA GLN A 261 11.22 -5.14 -6.92
C GLN A 261 10.02 -4.18 -7.09
N ILE A 262 8.84 -4.71 -7.44
CA ILE A 262 7.59 -3.93 -7.47
C ILE A 262 7.26 -3.44 -6.05
N LEU A 263 7.34 -4.33 -5.06
CA LEU A 263 7.09 -4.01 -3.66
C LEU A 263 8.01 -2.88 -3.16
N GLU A 264 9.32 -3.00 -3.36
CA GLU A 264 10.31 -2.03 -2.90
C GLU A 264 10.18 -0.68 -3.58
N SER A 265 9.77 -0.66 -4.85
CA SER A 265 9.45 0.58 -5.57
C SER A 265 8.26 1.31 -4.94
N TRP A 266 7.18 0.60 -4.61
CA TRP A 266 6.04 1.20 -3.92
C TRP A 266 6.32 1.56 -2.45
N ILE A 267 7.20 0.81 -1.77
CA ILE A 267 7.71 1.18 -0.44
C ILE A 267 8.45 2.52 -0.51
N GLN A 268 9.29 2.74 -1.53
CA GLN A 268 9.97 4.02 -1.72
C GLN A 268 8.97 5.15 -1.99
N THR A 269 7.95 4.93 -2.84
CA THR A 269 6.85 5.89 -3.03
C THR A 269 6.17 6.25 -1.70
N GLY A 270 5.78 5.23 -0.92
CA GLY A 270 5.15 5.41 0.39
C GLY A 270 6.04 6.15 1.40
N LYS A 271 7.35 5.90 1.39
CA LYS A 271 8.32 6.61 2.23
C LYS A 271 8.33 8.12 1.94
N GLN A 272 8.36 8.50 0.68
CA GLN A 272 8.37 9.92 0.29
C GLN A 272 7.00 10.57 0.54
N LEU A 273 5.90 9.84 0.32
CA LEU A 273 4.56 10.31 0.65
C LEU A 273 4.39 10.56 2.16
N LEU A 274 4.89 9.69 3.04
CA LEU A 274 4.85 9.90 4.50
C LEU A 274 5.60 11.17 4.93
N LYS A 275 6.72 11.50 4.27
CA LYS A 275 7.42 12.79 4.50
C LYS A 275 6.56 13.97 4.03
N ARG A 276 5.87 13.85 2.90
CA ARG A 276 4.93 14.86 2.39
C ARG A 276 3.77 15.08 3.36
N ILE A 277 3.16 14.01 3.87
CA ILE A 277 2.12 14.05 4.91
C ILE A 277 2.62 14.84 6.12
N ALA A 278 3.78 14.46 6.69
CA ALA A 278 4.32 15.12 7.87
C ALA A 278 4.55 16.62 7.62
N SER A 279 5.12 16.99 6.47
CA SER A 279 5.35 18.38 6.07
C SER A 279 4.05 19.17 5.90
N ARG A 280 3.03 18.61 5.22
CA ARG A 280 1.73 19.26 5.04
C ARG A 280 1.00 19.46 6.37
N ILE A 281 1.11 18.51 7.30
CA ILE A 281 0.59 18.68 8.67
C ILE A 281 1.32 19.84 9.35
N ASP A 282 2.65 19.86 9.32
CA ASP A 282 3.45 20.91 9.97
C ASP A 282 3.15 22.31 9.41
N ASN A 283 2.82 22.40 8.11
CA ASN A 283 2.40 23.63 7.44
C ASN A 283 0.91 23.99 7.65
N GLY A 284 0.16 23.22 8.45
CA GLY A 284 -1.27 23.43 8.70
C GLY A 284 -2.19 23.12 7.52
N SER A 285 -1.67 22.50 6.45
CA SER A 285 -2.43 22.14 5.24
C SER A 285 -3.20 20.83 5.43
N PHE A 286 -4.16 20.83 6.36
CA PHE A 286 -4.81 19.60 6.85
C PHE A 286 -5.65 18.86 5.79
N GLU A 287 -6.29 19.57 4.86
CA GLU A 287 -7.07 18.96 3.77
C GLU A 287 -6.16 18.18 2.81
N ALA A 288 -5.09 18.81 2.32
CA ALA A 288 -4.09 18.16 1.47
C ALA A 288 -3.35 17.02 2.20
N ALA A 289 -3.11 17.15 3.50
CA ALA A 289 -2.56 16.07 4.31
C ALA A 289 -3.53 14.88 4.44
N ALA A 290 -4.85 15.13 4.52
CA ALA A 290 -5.85 14.08 4.57
C ALA A 290 -5.93 13.31 3.23
N GLY A 291 -5.85 14.03 2.10
CA GLY A 291 -5.71 13.43 0.76
C GLY A 291 -4.48 12.53 0.64
N ASP A 292 -3.32 13.00 1.11
CA ASP A 292 -2.11 12.18 1.16
C ASP A 292 -2.23 10.95 2.07
N CYS A 293 -2.95 11.08 3.18
CA CYS A 293 -3.19 9.94 4.06
C CYS A 293 -4.06 8.87 3.38
N TYR A 294 -5.03 9.28 2.57
CA TYR A 294 -5.82 8.36 1.75
C TYR A 294 -4.95 7.67 0.67
N LEU A 295 -4.06 8.40 0.01
CA LEU A 295 -3.06 7.82 -0.88
C LEU A 295 -2.15 6.80 -0.17
N MET A 296 -1.70 7.11 1.05
CA MET A 296 -0.86 6.18 1.82
C MET A 296 -1.64 4.93 2.26
N GLU A 297 -2.93 5.07 2.59
CA GLU A 297 -3.84 3.95 2.82
C GLU A 297 -3.92 3.03 1.59
N LYS A 298 -4.07 3.62 0.40
CA LYS A 298 -4.09 2.90 -0.89
C LYS A 298 -2.76 2.21 -1.17
N ILE A 299 -1.62 2.85 -0.91
CA ILE A 299 -0.30 2.22 -1.03
C ILE A 299 -0.19 1.00 -0.10
N TRP A 300 -0.60 1.09 1.18
CA TRP A 300 -0.58 -0.07 2.08
C TRP A 300 -1.43 -1.24 1.56
N LYS A 301 -2.60 -0.97 0.97
CA LYS A 301 -3.43 -2.01 0.34
C LYS A 301 -2.75 -2.61 -0.89
N LEU A 302 -2.14 -1.77 -1.72
CA LEU A 302 -1.39 -2.17 -2.90
C LEU A 302 -0.19 -3.07 -2.56
N LEU A 303 0.54 -2.76 -1.48
CA LEU A 303 1.60 -3.63 -0.97
C LEU A 303 1.07 -5.02 -0.62
N GLY A 304 -0.15 -5.12 -0.07
CA GLY A 304 -0.82 -6.38 0.19
C GLY A 304 -1.18 -7.14 -1.10
N GLU A 305 -1.70 -6.43 -2.11
CA GLU A 305 -1.99 -7.03 -3.43
C GLU A 305 -0.74 -7.56 -4.14
N ILE A 306 0.41 -6.90 -3.95
CA ILE A 306 1.71 -7.35 -4.48
C ILE A 306 2.14 -8.64 -3.77
N GLU A 307 2.06 -8.68 -2.43
CA GLU A 307 2.41 -9.88 -1.65
C GLU A 307 1.50 -11.07 -1.97
N ASP A 308 0.23 -10.82 -2.28
CA ASP A 308 -0.74 -11.84 -2.69
C ASP A 308 -0.34 -12.55 -4.01
N LEU A 309 0.57 -11.99 -4.83
CA LEU A 309 1.09 -12.68 -6.01
C LEU A 309 1.86 -13.96 -5.66
N HIS A 310 2.45 -14.04 -4.45
CA HIS A 310 3.11 -15.27 -3.98
C HIS A 310 2.14 -16.45 -3.86
N LEU A 311 0.83 -16.20 -3.72
CA LEU A 311 -0.20 -17.25 -3.69
C LEU A 311 -0.37 -17.99 -5.03
N LEU A 312 0.20 -17.46 -6.11
CA LEU A 312 0.11 -18.02 -7.45
C LEU A 312 1.36 -18.82 -7.85
N MET A 313 2.41 -18.76 -7.03
CA MET A 313 3.63 -19.54 -7.21
C MET A 313 3.35 -21.01 -6.98
N ASP A 314 4.06 -21.87 -7.70
CA ASP A 314 4.00 -23.30 -7.40
C ASP A 314 4.67 -23.59 -6.05
N PRO A 315 4.00 -24.27 -5.11
CA PRO A 315 4.57 -24.52 -3.79
C PRO A 315 5.86 -25.37 -3.82
N ASP A 316 5.97 -26.36 -4.71
CA ASP A 316 7.14 -27.24 -4.78
C ASP A 316 8.34 -26.47 -5.34
N ASP A 317 8.14 -25.77 -6.46
CA ASP A 317 9.16 -24.91 -7.08
C ASP A 317 9.65 -23.84 -6.09
N PHE A 318 8.73 -23.20 -5.35
CA PHE A 318 9.08 -22.19 -4.36
C PHE A 318 9.87 -22.77 -3.17
N LEU A 319 9.49 -23.92 -2.64
CA LEU A 319 10.21 -24.54 -1.52
C LEU A 319 11.61 -24.99 -1.94
N HIS A 320 11.78 -25.46 -3.17
CA HIS A 320 13.09 -25.71 -3.77
C HIS A 320 13.91 -24.42 -3.89
N LEU A 321 13.32 -23.34 -4.42
CA LEU A 321 13.97 -22.04 -4.53
C LEU A 321 14.43 -21.50 -3.17
N LYS A 322 13.56 -21.59 -2.16
CA LYS A 322 13.84 -21.16 -0.79
C LYS A 322 15.09 -21.84 -0.23
N SER A 323 15.26 -23.13 -0.50
CA SER A 323 16.45 -23.89 -0.13
C SER A 323 17.70 -23.40 -0.89
N GLN A 324 17.59 -23.21 -2.21
CA GLN A 324 18.66 -22.75 -3.10
C GLN A 324 19.17 -21.35 -2.73
N LEU A 325 18.26 -20.42 -2.45
CA LEU A 325 18.56 -19.05 -2.01
C LEU A 325 19.04 -18.98 -0.55
N GLN A 326 19.07 -20.11 0.15
CA GLN A 326 19.39 -20.18 1.58
C GLN A 326 18.58 -19.16 2.37
N ILE A 327 17.28 -19.01 2.06
CA ILE A 327 16.33 -18.27 2.88
C ILE A 327 16.10 -19.13 4.14
N LYS A 328 17.12 -19.14 5.02
CA LYS A 328 17.19 -19.99 6.22
C LYS A 328 16.26 -19.44 7.30
N SER A 329 15.56 -20.35 7.98
CA SER A 329 14.68 -20.11 9.13
C SER A 329 15.31 -20.46 10.48
N VAL A 330 16.54 -20.99 10.53
CA VAL A 330 17.02 -21.73 11.72
C VAL A 330 17.62 -20.84 12.82
N ASN A 331 18.18 -19.67 12.51
CA ASN A 331 18.81 -18.78 13.52
C ASN A 331 18.25 -17.34 13.55
N GLU A 332 17.31 -17.00 12.66
CA GLU A 332 16.70 -15.67 12.60
C GLU A 332 15.23 -15.81 13.01
N THR A 333 14.86 -15.27 14.17
CA THR A 333 13.48 -15.18 14.67
C THR A 333 12.63 -14.16 13.90
N GLU A 334 13.16 -13.60 12.82
CA GLU A 334 12.64 -12.46 12.08
C GLU A 334 11.94 -12.94 10.80
N ALA A 335 10.74 -12.41 10.54
CA ALA A 335 10.04 -12.71 9.30
C ALA A 335 10.76 -12.11 8.07
N PHE A 336 10.67 -12.80 6.94
CA PHE A 336 11.39 -12.44 5.71
C PHE A 336 11.12 -11.00 5.24
N CYS A 337 9.88 -10.50 5.35
CA CYS A 337 9.55 -9.12 5.00
C CYS A 337 10.37 -8.07 5.77
N PHE A 338 10.80 -8.37 7.00
CA PHE A 338 11.60 -7.41 7.79
C PHE A 338 13.04 -7.29 7.29
N ARG A 339 13.48 -8.14 6.34
CA ARG A 339 14.75 -7.93 5.64
C ARG A 339 14.72 -6.64 4.80
N SER A 340 13.54 -6.20 4.37
CA SER A 340 13.32 -4.89 3.75
C SER A 340 13.48 -3.76 4.77
N LYS A 341 14.59 -3.02 4.65
CA LYS A 341 14.80 -1.78 5.44
C LYS A 341 13.74 -0.74 5.14
N GLY A 342 13.29 -0.67 3.89
CA GLY A 342 12.26 0.27 3.46
C GLY A 342 10.92 -0.03 4.14
N LEU A 343 10.49 -1.30 4.16
CA LEU A 343 9.24 -1.70 4.83
C LEU A 343 9.26 -1.36 6.31
N VAL A 344 10.37 -1.67 6.99
CA VAL A 344 10.59 -1.33 8.40
C VAL A 344 10.49 0.18 8.63
N GLU A 345 11.09 0.98 7.75
CA GLU A 345 11.08 2.43 7.83
C GLU A 345 9.68 3.03 7.62
N ILE A 346 8.95 2.64 6.56
CA ILE A 346 7.59 3.17 6.32
C ILE A 346 6.62 2.75 7.42
N THR A 347 6.83 1.57 8.00
CA THR A 347 6.07 1.07 9.15
C THR A 347 6.30 1.96 10.37
N LYS A 348 7.57 2.28 10.65
CA LYS A 348 7.95 3.18 11.74
C LYS A 348 7.38 4.59 11.52
N LEU A 349 7.56 5.17 10.34
CA LEU A 349 7.05 6.50 9.99
C LEU A 349 5.52 6.56 10.10
N SER A 350 4.80 5.51 9.68
CA SER A 350 3.35 5.42 9.84
C SER A 350 2.92 5.43 11.31
N LYS A 351 3.65 4.73 12.19
CA LYS A 351 3.41 4.75 13.65
C LYS A 351 3.71 6.12 14.26
N GLU A 352 4.73 6.82 13.76
CA GLU A 352 5.17 8.11 14.29
C GLU A 352 4.18 9.25 13.97
N LEU A 353 3.26 9.08 13.02
CA LEU A 353 2.18 10.03 12.76
C LEU A 353 1.31 10.32 14.01
N LYS A 354 1.26 9.40 14.99
CA LYS A 354 0.60 9.64 16.29
C LYS A 354 1.13 10.87 17.01
N HIS A 355 2.40 11.23 16.81
CA HIS A 355 3.01 12.40 17.43
C HIS A 355 2.51 13.72 16.82
N LYS A 356 1.84 13.68 15.67
CA LYS A 356 1.22 14.85 15.04
C LYS A 356 -0.19 15.13 15.56
N VAL A 357 -0.85 14.18 16.22
CA VAL A 357 -2.24 14.32 16.70
C VAL A 357 -2.44 15.50 17.66
N PRO A 358 -1.58 15.74 18.68
CA PRO A 358 -1.75 16.89 19.57
C PRO A 358 -1.68 18.22 18.81
N PHE A 359 -0.75 18.33 17.85
CA PHE A 359 -0.62 19.51 17.00
C PHE A 359 -1.87 19.76 16.15
N ILE A 360 -2.42 18.70 15.51
CA ILE A 360 -3.66 18.80 14.73
C ILE A 360 -4.81 19.30 15.62
N LEU A 361 -4.94 18.75 16.83
CA LEU A 361 -6.00 19.11 17.77
C LEU A 361 -5.77 20.44 18.51
N GLY A 362 -4.62 21.09 18.33
CA GLY A 362 -4.28 22.35 19.01
C GLY A 362 -4.09 22.21 20.51
N VAL A 363 -3.62 21.05 20.98
CA VAL A 363 -3.41 20.75 22.40
C VAL A 363 -1.95 20.46 22.72
N GLU A 364 -1.50 20.87 23.91
CA GLU A 364 -0.16 20.55 24.40
C GLU A 364 0.02 19.04 24.57
N VAL A 365 1.23 18.56 24.25
CA VAL A 365 1.58 17.13 24.26
C VAL A 365 1.63 16.63 25.70
N ASP A 366 0.67 15.80 26.09
CA ASP A 366 0.87 14.84 27.17
C ASP A 366 1.54 13.59 26.58
N PRO A 367 2.78 13.25 26.96
CA PRO A 367 3.52 12.11 26.41
C PRO A 367 2.83 10.75 26.60
N LYS A 368 1.75 10.66 27.39
CA LYS A 368 0.96 9.43 27.59
C LYS A 368 -0.40 9.39 26.91
N GLY A 369 -0.81 10.41 26.16
CA GLY A 369 -2.16 10.45 25.58
C GLY A 369 -3.21 10.67 26.66
N GLY A 370 -3.28 11.89 27.20
CA GLY A 370 -4.13 12.20 28.35
C GLY A 370 -5.59 12.52 28.03
N PRO A 371 -6.43 12.73 29.07
CA PRO A 371 -7.83 13.14 28.95
C PRO A 371 -8.03 14.37 28.06
N ARG A 372 -7.04 15.28 28.02
CA ARG A 372 -7.09 16.52 27.21
C ARG A 372 -7.15 16.26 25.71
N ILE A 373 -6.38 15.30 25.19
CA ILE A 373 -6.39 14.95 23.76
C ILE A 373 -7.73 14.33 23.39
N GLN A 374 -8.26 13.47 24.26
CA GLN A 374 -9.56 12.85 24.09
C GLN A 374 -10.68 13.91 24.09
N GLU A 375 -10.71 14.82 25.06
CA GLU A 375 -11.70 15.91 25.13
C GLU A 375 -11.64 16.81 23.89
N ALA A 376 -10.44 17.16 23.42
CA ALA A 376 -10.28 17.96 22.21
C ALA A 376 -10.78 17.23 20.96
N ALA A 377 -10.52 15.93 20.85
CA ALA A 377 -11.07 15.10 19.77
C ALA A 377 -12.60 15.02 19.84
N MET A 378 -13.19 14.89 21.04
CA MET A 378 -14.64 14.89 21.23
C MET A 378 -15.28 16.20 20.77
N ARG A 379 -14.68 17.35 21.12
CA ARG A 379 -15.13 18.67 20.66
C ARG A 379 -15.04 18.78 19.14
N LEU A 380 -13.90 18.41 18.57
CA LEU A 380 -13.70 18.42 17.11
C LEU A 380 -14.78 17.62 16.36
N TYR A 381 -15.12 16.42 16.85
CA TYR A 381 -16.15 15.58 16.24
C TYR A 381 -17.59 16.10 16.43
N THR A 382 -17.85 16.79 17.53
CA THR A 382 -19.19 17.34 17.84
C THR A 382 -19.45 18.63 17.09
N ASP A 383 -18.50 19.56 17.15
CA ASP A 383 -18.65 20.91 16.62
C ASP A 383 -18.65 20.91 15.08
N LYS A 384 -17.90 20.00 14.45
CA LYS A 384 -17.80 19.82 12.99
C LYS A 384 -17.44 21.07 12.20
N THR A 385 -16.98 22.13 12.87
CA THR A 385 -16.56 23.40 12.27
C THR A 385 -15.24 23.27 11.50
N GLU A 386 -14.38 22.34 11.89
CA GLU A 386 -13.06 22.09 11.30
C GLU A 386 -13.02 20.74 10.56
N GLY A 387 -13.83 20.61 9.50
CA GLY A 387 -14.01 19.36 8.76
C GLY A 387 -12.71 18.75 8.22
N SER A 388 -11.75 19.56 7.78
CA SER A 388 -10.45 19.08 7.28
C SER A 388 -9.63 18.36 8.35
N LYS A 389 -9.68 18.82 9.61
CA LYS A 389 -9.03 18.14 10.73
C LYS A 389 -9.72 16.84 11.10
N VAL A 390 -11.05 16.79 11.05
CA VAL A 390 -11.83 15.55 11.25
C VAL A 390 -11.40 14.51 10.21
N SER A 391 -11.37 14.88 8.94
CA SER A 391 -10.94 13.99 7.85
C SER A 391 -9.50 13.52 8.05
N LEU A 392 -8.58 14.41 8.43
CA LEU A 392 -7.18 14.06 8.67
C LEU A 392 -7.03 13.03 9.80
N VAL A 393 -7.63 13.26 10.98
CA VAL A 393 -7.47 12.32 12.10
C VAL A 393 -8.11 10.95 11.82
N GLN A 394 -9.18 10.91 11.01
CA GLN A 394 -9.76 9.66 10.52
C GLN A 394 -8.84 8.96 9.52
N ALA A 395 -8.22 9.70 8.61
CA ALA A 395 -7.28 9.16 7.62
C ALA A 395 -6.02 8.60 8.29
N LEU A 396 -5.52 9.20 9.37
CA LEU A 396 -4.43 8.64 10.20
C LEU A 396 -4.77 7.25 10.75
N GLN A 397 -6.00 7.06 11.25
CA GLN A 397 -6.48 5.76 11.72
C GLN A 397 -6.68 4.76 10.57
N ALA A 398 -7.04 5.24 9.38
CA ALA A 398 -7.15 4.42 8.17
C ALA A 398 -5.78 3.88 7.71
N ILE A 399 -4.71 4.68 7.81
CA ILE A 399 -3.32 4.22 7.58
C ILE A 399 -2.97 3.09 8.54
N GLU A 400 -3.22 3.27 9.85
CA GLU A 400 -2.97 2.22 10.85
C GLU A 400 -3.74 0.93 10.50
N ALA A 401 -5.03 1.05 10.17
CA ALA A 401 -5.86 -0.09 9.86
C ALA A 401 -5.35 -0.85 8.62
N SER A 402 -4.92 -0.14 7.58
CA SER A 402 -4.37 -0.75 6.36
C SER A 402 -2.98 -1.37 6.59
N LEU A 403 -2.12 -0.73 7.38
CA LEU A 403 -0.84 -1.29 7.83
C LEU A 403 -1.04 -2.61 8.59
N LYS A 404 -1.96 -2.63 9.57
CA LYS A 404 -2.24 -3.86 10.34
C LYS A 404 -2.83 -4.96 9.46
N ARG A 405 -3.69 -4.61 8.50
CA ARG A 405 -4.21 -5.55 7.50
C ARG A 405 -3.11 -6.13 6.62
N PHE A 406 -2.15 -5.31 6.18
CA PHE A 406 -0.99 -5.78 5.42
C PHE A 406 -0.23 -6.88 6.18
N PHE A 407 0.19 -6.63 7.42
CA PHE A 407 0.93 -7.64 8.19
C PHE A 407 0.11 -8.89 8.52
N PHE A 408 -1.20 -8.73 8.77
CA PHE A 408 -2.09 -9.87 8.94
C PHE A 408 -2.18 -10.70 7.66
N GLY A 409 -2.41 -10.07 6.51
CA GLY A 409 -2.48 -10.70 5.20
C GLY A 409 -1.18 -11.40 4.81
N TYR A 410 -0.05 -10.71 4.99
CA TYR A 410 1.28 -11.27 4.77
C TYR A 410 1.50 -12.55 5.58
N LYS A 411 1.10 -12.58 6.85
CA LYS A 411 1.16 -13.80 7.66
C LYS A 411 0.32 -14.94 7.06
N GLN A 412 -0.85 -14.66 6.48
CA GLN A 412 -1.64 -15.67 5.78
C GLN A 412 -0.93 -16.18 4.53
N VAL A 413 -0.34 -15.28 3.74
CA VAL A 413 0.47 -15.66 2.56
C VAL A 413 1.60 -16.60 2.97
N LEU A 414 2.37 -16.28 4.02
CA LEU A 414 3.43 -17.16 4.51
C LEU A 414 2.90 -18.53 4.94
N MET A 415 1.76 -18.60 5.62
CA MET A 415 1.17 -19.88 6.03
C MET A 415 0.73 -20.74 4.85
N ILE A 416 0.25 -20.12 3.78
CA ILE A 416 -0.19 -20.83 2.56
C ILE A 416 1.03 -21.31 1.76
N VAL A 417 2.04 -20.45 1.61
CA VAL A 417 3.20 -20.72 0.76
C VAL A 417 4.23 -21.63 1.42
N MET A 418 4.47 -21.50 2.73
CA MET A 418 5.49 -22.27 3.46
C MET A 418 4.90 -23.32 4.42
N GLY A 419 3.58 -23.35 4.56
CA GLY A 419 2.90 -24.21 5.51
C GLY A 419 2.88 -23.65 6.94
N SER A 420 1.90 -24.13 7.72
CA SER A 420 1.62 -23.59 9.05
C SER A 420 2.70 -23.89 10.11
N LEU A 421 3.48 -24.96 9.94
CA LEU A 421 4.53 -25.31 10.90
C LEU A 421 5.72 -24.37 10.79
N GLU A 422 6.15 -24.06 9.56
CA GLU A 422 7.24 -23.11 9.32
C GLU A 422 6.83 -21.68 9.69
N ALA A 423 5.61 -21.26 9.31
CA ALA A 423 5.06 -19.97 9.72
C ALA A 423 4.87 -19.85 11.25
N LYS A 424 4.75 -20.97 11.98
CA LYS A 424 4.68 -21.02 13.45
C LYS A 424 6.01 -21.39 14.10
N ALA A 425 7.06 -21.76 13.36
CA ALA A 425 8.34 -22.18 13.93
C ALA A 425 9.03 -21.04 14.71
N ASN A 426 8.63 -19.78 14.47
CA ASN A 426 8.89 -18.63 15.34
C ASN A 426 8.37 -18.79 16.79
N ARG A 427 7.51 -19.79 17.10
CA ARG A 427 7.10 -20.17 18.48
C ARG A 427 7.92 -21.33 19.06
N ALA A 428 8.40 -22.27 18.24
CA ALA A 428 8.79 -23.60 18.71
C ALA A 428 10.20 -23.67 19.33
N VAL A 429 11.07 -22.69 19.04
CA VAL A 429 12.39 -22.58 19.70
C VAL A 429 12.30 -21.81 21.04
N SER A 430 11.13 -21.27 21.38
CA SER A 430 10.87 -20.59 22.66
C SER A 430 10.03 -21.46 23.60
N CYS A 431 10.45 -22.69 23.87
CA CYS A 431 9.95 -23.45 25.02
C CYS A 431 10.76 -23.09 26.28
N SER A 432 10.52 -21.90 26.83
CA SER A 432 10.61 -21.59 28.27
C SER A 432 10.26 -20.12 28.55
N GLY A 433 9.05 -19.86 29.03
CA GLY A 433 8.80 -18.76 29.97
C GLY A 433 8.75 -17.30 29.48
N SER A 434 8.81 -16.98 28.18
CA SER A 434 8.57 -15.59 27.73
C SER A 434 7.32 -15.48 26.84
N GLY A 435 6.37 -14.65 27.25
CA GLY A 435 5.11 -14.38 26.52
C GLY A 435 5.29 -13.56 25.23
N SER A 436 6.44 -13.64 24.58
CA SER A 436 6.74 -12.96 23.33
C SER A 436 6.08 -13.72 22.17
N GLY A 437 4.99 -13.17 21.61
CA GLY A 437 4.39 -13.69 20.38
C GLY A 437 5.37 -13.59 19.19
N ASP A 438 5.08 -14.33 18.11
CA ASP A 438 5.78 -14.20 16.82
C ASP A 438 5.79 -12.73 16.34
N SER A 439 6.92 -12.25 15.80
CA SER A 439 7.18 -10.83 15.50
C SER A 439 6.14 -10.20 14.57
N LEU A 440 5.67 -10.93 13.55
CA LEU A 440 4.56 -10.51 12.69
C LEU A 440 3.25 -10.35 13.45
N SER A 441 2.98 -11.27 14.38
CA SER A 441 1.77 -11.24 15.20
C SER A 441 1.75 -10.01 16.11
N GLN A 442 2.91 -9.60 16.62
CA GLN A 442 3.03 -8.39 17.43
C GLN A 442 2.64 -7.13 16.63
N MET A 443 2.87 -7.09 15.31
CA MET A 443 2.55 -5.92 14.48
C MET A 443 1.05 -5.63 14.37
N PHE A 444 0.22 -6.65 14.12
CA PHE A 444 -1.23 -6.45 13.96
C PHE A 444 -2.01 -6.62 15.27
N LEU A 445 -1.41 -7.21 16.31
CA LEU A 445 -2.00 -7.28 17.66
C LEU A 445 -1.60 -6.11 18.56
N GLU A 446 -0.69 -5.23 18.11
CA GLU A 446 -0.33 -4.01 18.83
C GLU A 446 -1.60 -3.21 19.13
N PRO A 447 -1.71 -2.57 20.32
CA PRO A 447 -2.77 -1.62 20.60
C PRO A 447 -2.88 -0.53 19.54
N THR A 448 -4.01 0.18 19.53
CA THR A 448 -4.23 1.33 18.65
C THR A 448 -3.09 2.35 18.76
N TYR A 449 -2.64 2.90 17.63
CA TYR A 449 -1.64 3.98 17.63
C TYR A 449 -2.26 5.30 18.08
N PHE A 450 -3.59 5.39 18.05
CA PHE A 450 -4.37 6.59 18.35
C PHE A 450 -5.41 6.37 19.47
N PRO A 451 -4.99 5.95 20.69
CA PRO A 451 -5.91 5.56 21.76
C PRO A 451 -6.88 6.67 22.19
N SER A 452 -6.43 7.93 22.20
CA SER A 452 -7.28 9.07 22.57
C SER A 452 -8.36 9.36 21.54
N LEU A 453 -8.10 9.11 20.24
CA LEU A 453 -9.10 9.27 19.18
C LEU A 453 -10.17 8.18 19.27
N ASP A 454 -9.76 6.95 19.57
CA ASP A 454 -10.69 5.84 19.77
C ASP A 454 -11.56 6.04 21.01
N ALA A 455 -10.94 6.43 22.13
CA ALA A 455 -11.67 6.75 23.36
C ALA A 455 -12.72 7.85 23.13
N ALA A 456 -12.36 8.93 22.40
CA ALA A 456 -13.28 10.02 22.08
C ALA A 456 -14.56 9.52 21.38
N LYS A 457 -14.45 8.55 20.46
CA LYS A 457 -15.61 7.94 19.80
C LYS A 457 -16.46 7.12 20.76
N THR A 458 -15.84 6.36 21.67
CA THR A 458 -16.55 5.60 22.71
C THR A 458 -17.39 6.52 23.59
N PHE A 459 -16.78 7.58 24.15
CA PHE A 459 -17.50 8.51 25.03
C PHE A 459 -18.60 9.30 24.30
N LEU A 460 -18.38 9.69 23.04
CA LEU A 460 -19.45 10.29 22.24
C LEU A 460 -20.60 9.30 22.02
N GLY A 461 -20.30 8.03 21.71
CA GLY A 461 -21.32 6.98 21.56
C GLY A 461 -22.17 6.81 22.83
N GLU A 462 -21.54 6.79 24.00
CA GLU A 462 -22.22 6.73 25.29
C GLU A 462 -23.08 7.98 25.55
N PHE A 463 -22.53 9.18 25.29
CA PHE A 463 -23.24 10.45 25.44
C PHE A 463 -24.55 10.47 24.64
N TRP A 464 -24.50 10.12 23.36
CA TRP A 464 -25.69 10.08 22.51
C TRP A 464 -26.68 8.98 22.90
N SER A 465 -26.19 7.85 23.41
CA SER A 465 -27.05 6.76 23.90
C SER A 465 -27.85 7.21 25.13
N HIS A 466 -27.20 7.92 26.06
CA HIS A 466 -27.87 8.47 27.24
C HIS A 466 -28.87 9.59 26.92
N GLU A 467 -28.60 10.45 25.93
CA GLU A 467 -29.58 11.44 25.46
C GLU A 467 -30.82 10.79 24.81
N GLN A 468 -30.62 9.70 24.05
CA GLN A 468 -31.74 8.97 23.45
C GLN A 468 -32.60 8.24 24.50
N ASP A 469 -31.98 7.66 25.52
CA ASP A 469 -32.71 7.02 26.62
C ASP A 469 -33.42 8.06 27.52
N GLY A 470 -32.78 9.19 27.79
CA GLY A 470 -33.39 10.32 28.50
C GLY A 470 -34.58 10.91 27.74
N SER A 471 -34.45 11.09 26.43
CA SER A 471 -35.53 11.61 25.57
C SER A 471 -36.69 10.60 25.38
N ARG A 472 -36.41 9.29 25.30
CA ARG A 472 -37.43 8.23 25.31
C ARG A 472 -38.17 8.16 26.65
N SER A 473 -37.47 8.29 27.77
CA SER A 473 -38.10 8.32 29.10
C SER A 473 -39.00 9.53 29.29
N THR A 474 -38.69 10.68 28.68
CA THR A 474 -39.58 11.86 28.68
C THR A 474 -40.77 11.76 27.74
N ARG A 475 -40.71 10.93 26.68
CA ARG A 475 -41.86 10.68 25.78
C ARG A 475 -42.85 9.66 26.31
N LEU A 476 -42.43 8.74 27.19
CA LEU A 476 -43.31 7.80 27.90
C LEU A 476 -43.97 8.41 29.15
N ALA A 477 -43.53 9.60 29.55
CA ALA A 477 -44.09 10.35 30.68
C ALA A 477 -45.07 11.47 30.25
N LYS A 478 -45.40 11.53 28.96
CA LYS A 478 -46.54 12.28 28.40
C LYS A 478 -47.52 11.28 27.81
#